data_AF-A0A3C0ZIS7-F1
#
_entry.id   AF-A0A3C0ZIS7-F1
#
_cell.length_a   1.000
_cell.length_b   1.000
_cell.length_c   1.000
_cell.angle_alpha   90.00
_cell.angle_beta   90.00
_cell.angle_gamma   90.00
#
_symmetry.space_group_name_H-M   'P 1'
#
loop_
_entity.id
_entity.type
_entity.pdbx_description
1 polymer ?
#
loop_
_entity_poly.entity_id
_entity_poly.type
_entity_poly.pdbx_seq_one_letter_code
_entity_poly.pdbx_strand_id
1 'polypeptide(L)' 'LGRHNNYWIWGPRGYTGELVIVLGGDLEDKQQTFGHVEVADTVSSEYCMPYENNLRIYVCRNLNIPLAEFWTGLKHFD' A
#
# COMPACT_ATOMS: atom_id res chain seq x y z
N LEU A 1 0.24 3.22 2.74
CA LEU A 1 -0.55 4.39 2.28
C LEU A 1 -1.59 4.68 3.34
N GLY A 2 -1.30 5.60 4.28
CA GLY A 2 -2.14 5.83 5.46
C GLY A 2 -3.32 6.77 5.17
N ARG A 3 -4.49 6.46 5.72
CA ARG A 3 -5.78 7.18 5.62
C ARG A 3 -5.80 8.60 6.23
N HIS A 4 -4.72 9.04 6.88
CA HIS A 4 -4.72 10.23 7.74
C HIS A 4 -4.11 11.49 7.12
N ASN A 5 -3.81 11.50 5.83
CA ASN A 5 -3.39 12.70 5.13
C ASN A 5 -4.14 12.79 3.80
N ASN A 6 -4.35 14.01 3.32
CA ASN A 6 -5.03 14.41 2.07
C ASN A 6 -4.48 13.77 0.75
N TYR A 7 -3.81 12.61 0.82
CA TYR A 7 -3.28 11.85 -0.30
C TYR A 7 -4.30 11.61 -1.40
N TRP A 8 -5.59 11.42 -1.06
CA TRP A 8 -6.71 11.35 -2.01
C TRP A 8 -6.65 12.45 -3.09
N ILE A 9 -6.30 13.68 -2.70
CA ILE A 9 -6.26 14.86 -3.58
C ILE A 9 -5.12 14.77 -4.61
N TRP A 10 -4.05 14.03 -4.32
CA TRP A 10 -2.92 13.91 -5.25
C TRP A 10 -3.26 13.04 -6.46
N GLY A 11 -4.24 12.15 -6.30
CA GLY A 11 -4.80 11.33 -7.36
C GLY A 11 -3.81 10.34 -7.97
N PRO A 12 -4.28 9.41 -8.80
CA PRO A 12 -3.41 8.50 -9.53
C PRO A 12 -2.69 9.18 -10.69
N ARG A 13 -3.03 10.43 -11.08
CA ARG A 13 -2.38 11.24 -12.14
C ARG A 13 -2.11 10.51 -13.48
N GLY A 14 -2.91 9.50 -13.81
CA GLY A 14 -2.72 8.67 -15.00
C GLY A 14 -1.71 7.54 -14.85
N TYR A 15 -1.14 7.33 -13.66
CA TYR A 15 -0.35 6.14 -13.36
C TYR A 15 -1.22 4.89 -13.35
N THR A 16 -0.61 3.78 -13.78
CA THR A 16 -1.27 2.47 -13.93
C THR A 16 -1.30 1.68 -12.62
N GLY A 17 -0.43 2.00 -11.66
CA GLY A 17 -0.23 1.18 -10.47
C GLY A 17 0.53 -0.11 -10.74
N GLU A 18 1.34 -0.15 -11.81
CA GLU A 18 2.15 -1.32 -12.19
C GLU A 18 3.08 -1.80 -11.08
N LEU A 19 3.59 -0.86 -10.27
CA LEU A 19 4.36 -1.13 -9.07
C LEU A 19 3.87 -0.26 -7.92
N VAL A 20 3.57 -0.88 -6.78
CA VAL A 20 3.13 -0.22 -5.55
C VAL A 20 3.96 -0.73 -4.40
N ILE A 21 4.53 0.19 -3.60
CA ILE A 21 5.21 -0.16 -2.35
C ILE A 21 4.21 0.01 -1.21
N VAL A 22 3.99 -1.08 -0.46
CA VAL A 22 3.07 -1.09 0.69
C VAL A 22 3.85 -1.37 1.96
N LEU A 23 3.57 -0.60 3.02
CA LEU A 23 4.14 -0.79 4.35
C LEU A 23 3.07 -1.36 5.27
N GLY A 24 3.38 -2.47 5.93
CA GLY A 24 2.51 -3.12 6.92
C GLY A 24 1.28 -3.84 6.35
N GLY A 25 0.45 -4.32 7.27
CA GLY A 25 -0.72 -5.17 6.99
C GLY A 25 -0.34 -6.57 6.53
N ASP A 26 -1.36 -7.37 6.22
CA ASP A 26 -1.22 -8.79 5.95
C ASP A 26 -0.85 -9.07 4.50
N LEU A 27 -0.11 -10.17 4.29
CA LEU A 27 0.32 -10.61 2.96
C LEU A 27 -0.89 -11.10 2.13
N GLU A 28 -1.83 -11.78 2.77
CA GLU A 28 -3.02 -12.35 2.12
C GLU A 28 -3.87 -11.26 1.46
N ASP A 29 -4.18 -10.18 2.18
CA ASP A 29 -4.91 -9.02 1.63
C ASP A 29 -4.25 -8.46 0.37
N LYS A 30 -2.92 -8.44 0.35
CA LYS A 30 -2.15 -7.94 -0.79
C LYS A 30 -2.21 -8.90 -1.95
N GLN A 31 -2.11 -10.20 -1.71
CA GLN A 31 -2.22 -11.22 -2.76
C GLN A 31 -3.63 -11.28 -3.37
N GLN A 32 -4.68 -10.90 -2.62
CA GLN A 32 -6.02 -10.74 -3.17
C GLN A 32 -6.14 -9.49 -4.07
N THR A 33 -5.34 -8.46 -3.81
CA THR A 33 -5.39 -7.17 -4.50
C THR A 33 -4.44 -7.09 -5.70
N PHE A 34 -3.32 -7.81 -5.66
CA PHE A 34 -2.23 -7.75 -6.63
C PHE A 34 -1.88 -9.16 -7.13
N GLY A 35 -1.63 -9.30 -8.43
CA GLY A 35 -1.21 -10.56 -9.04
C GLY A 35 0.21 -10.99 -8.65
N HIS A 36 1.04 -10.10 -8.14
CA HIS A 36 2.36 -10.44 -7.60
C HIS A 36 2.71 -9.58 -6.39
N VAL A 37 3.12 -10.23 -5.31
CA VAL A 37 3.51 -9.57 -4.06
C VAL A 37 4.78 -10.22 -3.53
N GLU A 38 5.82 -9.42 -3.33
CA GLU A 38 7.06 -9.84 -2.68
C GLU A 38 7.28 -9.05 -1.39
N VAL A 39 7.79 -9.71 -0.35
CA VAL A 39 8.28 -9.03 0.85
C VAL A 39 9.70 -8.56 0.54
N ALA A 40 9.88 -7.26 0.40
CA ALA A 40 11.16 -6.66 0.09
C ALA A 40 12.04 -6.50 1.34
N ASP A 41 11.43 -6.15 2.48
CA ASP A 41 12.14 -5.98 3.75
C ASP A 41 11.18 -5.96 4.95
N THR A 42 11.72 -5.80 6.16
CA THR A 42 10.98 -5.50 7.38
C THR A 42 11.59 -4.30 8.08
N VAL A 43 10.78 -3.28 8.34
CA VAL A 43 11.20 -2.08 9.08
C VAL A 43 11.68 -2.48 10.46
N SER A 44 12.91 -2.14 10.80
CA SER A 44 13.47 -2.33 12.14
C SER A 44 14.28 -1.11 12.55
N SER A 45 13.91 -0.48 13.67
CA SER A 45 14.64 0.66 14.22
C SER A 45 14.38 0.81 15.72
N GLU A 46 15.43 1.16 16.47
CA GLU A 46 15.37 1.44 17.91
C GLU A 46 14.56 2.70 18.23
N TYR A 47 14.47 3.63 17.28
CA TYR A 47 13.77 4.91 17.45
C TYR A 47 12.38 4.93 16.81
N CYS A 48 11.94 3.85 16.17
CA CYS A 48 10.60 3.78 15.61
C CYS A 48 9.56 3.61 16.72
N MET A 49 8.38 4.22 16.51
CA MET A 49 7.23 3.93 17.36
C MET A 49 6.96 2.42 17.35
N PRO A 50 6.62 1.80 18.49
CA PRO A 50 6.47 0.34 18.55
C PRO A 50 5.51 -0.26 17.51
N TYR A 51 4.46 0.49 17.14
CA TYR A 51 3.48 0.09 16.14
C TYR A 51 3.92 0.33 14.68
N GLU A 52 5.01 1.08 14.45
CA GLU A 52 5.64 1.26 13.14
C GLU A 52 6.88 0.35 12.97
N ASN A 53 7.27 -0.35 14.03
CA ASN A 53 8.38 -1.27 14.04
C ASN A 53 7.93 -2.69 13.62
N ASN A 54 8.83 -3.47 13.03
CA ASN A 54 8.58 -4.80 12.49
C ASN A 54 7.49 -4.87 11.40
N LEU A 55 7.21 -3.76 10.73
CA LEU A 55 6.30 -3.73 9.59
C LEU A 55 6.98 -4.25 8.34
N ARG A 56 6.34 -5.20 7.65
CA ARG A 56 6.82 -5.70 6.36
C ARG A 56 6.68 -4.64 5.28
N ILE A 57 7.69 -4.53 4.44
CA ILE A 57 7.70 -3.74 3.21
C ILE A 57 7.39 -4.70 2.07
N TYR A 58 6.37 -4.38 1.29
CA TYR A 58 5.93 -5.18 0.17
C TYR A 58 6.14 -4.42 -1.14
N VAL A 59 6.65 -5.11 -2.15
CA VAL A 59 6.60 -4.64 -3.54
C VAL A 59 5.50 -5.42 -4.24
N CYS A 60 4.44 -4.70 -4.61
CA CYS A 60 3.26 -5.25 -5.23
C CYS A 60 3.23 -4.85 -6.70
N ARG A 61 2.84 -5.78 -7.58
CA ARG A 61 2.74 -5.59 -9.02
C ARG A 61 1.45 -6.19 -9.54
N ASN A 62 1.05 -5.77 -10.74
CA ASN A 62 -0.15 -6.25 -11.42
C ASN A 62 -1.40 -6.09 -10.55
N LEU A 63 -1.75 -4.83 -10.23
CA LEU A 63 -2.99 -4.54 -9.52
C LEU A 63 -4.18 -5.15 -10.28
N ASN A 64 -5.04 -5.88 -9.57
CA ASN A 64 -6.10 -6.69 -10.18
C ASN A 64 -7.21 -5.83 -10.82
N ILE A 65 -7.34 -4.58 -10.38
CA ILE A 65 -8.28 -3.58 -10.93
C ILE A 65 -7.51 -2.32 -11.34
N PRO A 66 -8.05 -1.47 -12.24
CA PRO A 66 -7.41 -0.21 -12.60
C PRO A 66 -7.13 0.66 -11.37
N LEU A 67 -5.94 1.29 -11.31
CA LEU A 67 -5.55 2.12 -10.17
C LEU A 67 -6.57 3.23 -9.89
N ALA A 68 -7.21 3.81 -10.91
CA ALA A 68 -8.24 4.82 -10.72
C ALA A 68 -9.47 4.29 -9.93
N GLU A 69 -9.87 3.05 -10.19
CA GLU A 69 -10.98 2.39 -9.50
C GLU A 69 -10.57 1.99 -8.08
N PHE A 70 -9.39 1.37 -7.94
CA PHE A 70 -8.83 1.07 -6.62
C PHE A 70 -8.72 2.33 -5.75
N TRP A 71 -8.23 3.42 -6.34
CA TRP A 71 -8.14 4.72 -5.68
C TRP A 71 -9.50 5.11 -5.13
N THR A 72 -10.57 5.14 -5.95
CA THR A 72 -11.92 5.51 -5.48
C THR A 72 -12.42 4.75 -4.26
N GLY A 73 -12.04 3.47 -4.10
CA GLY A 73 -12.36 2.68 -2.91
C GLY A 73 -11.54 3.02 -1.66
N LEU A 74 -10.37 3.66 -1.80
CA LEU A 74 -9.55 4.11 -0.66
C LEU A 74 -10.14 5.35 0.04
N LYS A 75 -11.14 6.01 -0.56
CA LYS A 75 -11.77 7.21 -0.02
C LYS A 75 -12.77 6.84 1.09
N HIS A 76 -12.25 6.57 2.29
CA HIS A 76 -13.04 6.46 3.50
C HIS A 76 -12.95 7.77 4.31
N PHE A 77 -14.10 8.42 4.53
CA PHE A 77 -14.25 9.51 5.49
C PHE A 77 -14.69 8.89 6.83
N ASP A 78 -13.74 8.62 7.70
CA ASP A 78 -13.99 8.50 9.14
C ASP A 78 -13.07 9.48 9.87
#